data_AF-A0A967NNM7-F1
#
_entry.id   AF-A0A967NNM7-F1
#
_cell.length_a   1.000
_cell.length_b   1.000
_cell.length_c   1.000
_cell.angle_alpha   90.00
_cell.angle_beta   90.00
_cell.angle_gamma   90.00
#
_symmetry.space_group_name_H-M   'P 1'
#
loop_
_entity.id
_entity.type
_entity.pdbx_description
1 polymer ?
#
loop_
_entity_poly.entity_id
_entity_poly.type
_entity_poly.pdbx_seq_one_letter_code
_entity_poly.pdbx_strand_id
1 'polypeptide(L)'
;MSKKWKGIDPRRMRMIDRRTFLKLSATTGASALLAAKYGLGRRAFAVPAAPGLSDPALQPKFVELAPNALDPGFLFKDLNVNGGPAQKPNFSLRIRETVQQTGLIDPKNGRRLKTKVWGYGADTVSWPGQTFQVMSTSAGGADETVVRWANELQGKKHLLPVDTNLHWCYSLHGASSANGVDYRQFSIKKNGVPIITHLHGGNSDFQFDGNPEFFYSPDGEVKGPQWDFVEGGFTNTFRYNNAVPAGNLWYHDHALGITRLNVYAGLAGFYFVRDEFDTGLPGNPLGLPAFPYELAYAIQDRMFTDKGELFYPAFPGDPFYDDFITGEGAILPPDLFPGGGPTALAEFFGDHM
;
A
#
# COMPACT_ATOMS: atom_id res chain seq x y z
N MET A 1 57.40 29.13 -2.73
CA MET A 1 57.59 27.76 -3.26
C MET A 1 56.30 27.32 -3.94
N SER A 2 56.25 27.32 -5.27
CA SER A 2 55.07 26.84 -6.02
C SER A 2 55.24 25.34 -6.35
N LYS A 3 54.20 24.53 -6.12
CA LYS A 3 54.16 23.13 -6.54
C LYS A 3 53.22 23.01 -7.75
N LYS A 4 53.81 22.71 -8.90
CA LYS A 4 53.13 22.35 -10.15
C LYS A 4 52.40 21.01 -9.99
N TRP A 5 51.12 20.98 -10.36
CA TRP A 5 50.38 19.74 -10.62
C TRP A 5 50.80 19.15 -11.98
N LYS A 6 51.11 17.85 -12.03
CA LYS A 6 51.35 17.11 -13.28
C LYS A 6 50.01 16.60 -13.83
N GLY A 7 49.67 17.02 -15.05
CA GLY A 7 48.48 16.55 -15.76
C GLY A 7 48.57 15.08 -16.20
N ILE A 8 47.43 14.40 -16.19
CA ILE A 8 47.23 13.04 -16.72
C ILE A 8 47.01 13.15 -18.23
N ASP A 9 47.72 12.35 -19.04
CA ASP A 9 47.60 12.29 -20.51
C ASP A 9 46.34 11.49 -20.91
N PRO A 10 45.35 12.10 -21.61
CA PRO A 10 44.10 11.43 -21.95
C PRO A 10 44.21 10.40 -23.09
N ARG A 11 45.39 10.12 -23.65
CA ARG A 11 45.56 9.26 -24.85
C ARG A 11 45.78 7.76 -24.60
N ARG A 12 45.40 7.22 -23.43
CA ARG A 12 45.57 5.77 -23.12
C ARG A 12 44.32 5.03 -22.61
N MET A 13 43.12 5.47 -22.96
CA MET A 13 41.91 4.64 -22.78
C MET A 13 41.57 3.90 -24.07
N ARG A 14 41.77 2.57 -24.10
CA ARG A 14 41.28 1.71 -25.19
C ARG A 14 39.75 1.73 -25.16
N MET A 15 39.11 2.40 -26.12
CA MET A 15 37.67 2.30 -26.32
C MET A 15 37.32 0.90 -26.85
N ILE A 16 36.40 0.21 -26.16
CA ILE A 16 35.81 -1.04 -26.60
C ILE A 16 34.84 -0.70 -27.74
N ASP A 17 35.07 -1.25 -28.93
CA ASP A 17 34.15 -1.02 -30.04
C ASP A 17 32.83 -1.79 -29.89
N ARG A 18 31.81 -1.35 -30.63
CA ARG A 18 30.44 -1.91 -30.60
C ARG A 18 30.42 -3.43 -30.87
N ARG A 19 31.36 -3.92 -31.69
CA ARG A 19 31.45 -5.33 -32.08
C ARG A 19 32.05 -6.18 -30.97
N THR A 20 32.99 -5.62 -30.22
CA THR A 20 33.61 -6.22 -29.03
C THR A 20 32.62 -6.23 -27.87
N PHE A 21 31.84 -5.15 -27.68
CA PHE A 21 30.75 -5.11 -26.73
C PHE A 21 29.70 -6.20 -27.02
N LEU A 22 29.22 -6.31 -28.26
CA LEU A 22 28.23 -7.33 -28.64
C LEU A 22 28.73 -8.77 -28.45
N LYS A 23 30.00 -9.05 -28.73
CA LYS A 23 30.62 -10.36 -28.47
C LYS A 23 30.72 -10.67 -26.98
N LEU A 24 31.10 -9.69 -26.15
CA LEU A 24 31.13 -9.84 -24.70
C LEU A 24 29.72 -10.09 -24.13
N SER A 25 28.72 -9.36 -24.59
CA SER A 25 27.32 -9.53 -24.16
C SER A 25 26.74 -10.89 -24.56
N ALA A 26 27.01 -11.35 -25.79
CA ALA A 26 26.54 -12.66 -26.27
C ALA A 26 27.18 -13.84 -25.51
N THR A 27 28.48 -13.74 -25.21
CA THR A 27 29.21 -14.79 -24.48
C THR A 27 28.78 -14.85 -23.01
N THR A 28 28.52 -13.69 -22.40
CA THR A 28 28.01 -13.60 -21.02
C THR A 28 26.56 -14.11 -20.92
N GLY A 29 25.70 -13.77 -21.89
CA GLY A 29 24.32 -14.25 -21.96
C GLY A 29 24.21 -15.77 -22.17
N ALA A 30 25.03 -16.34 -23.05
CA ALA A 30 25.08 -17.79 -23.27
C ALA A 30 25.56 -18.55 -22.02
N SER A 31 26.55 -18.02 -21.31
CA SER A 31 27.09 -18.62 -20.08
C SER A 31 26.08 -18.56 -18.92
N ALA A 32 25.32 -17.46 -18.80
CA ALA A 32 24.25 -17.32 -17.82
C ALA A 32 23.06 -18.27 -18.11
N LEU A 33 22.71 -18.45 -19.39
CA LEU A 33 21.68 -19.41 -19.81
C LEU A 33 22.12 -20.87 -19.58
N LEU A 34 23.39 -21.20 -19.79
CA LEU A 34 23.96 -22.52 -19.47
C LEU A 34 23.97 -22.76 -17.95
N ALA A 35 24.36 -21.78 -17.13
CA ALA A 35 24.31 -21.90 -15.67
C ALA A 35 22.87 -22.08 -15.14
N ALA A 36 21.90 -21.36 -15.73
CA ALA A 36 20.48 -21.50 -15.39
C ALA A 36 19.88 -22.85 -15.86
N LYS A 37 20.29 -23.35 -17.03
CA LYS A 37 19.82 -24.63 -17.59
C LYS A 37 20.39 -25.87 -16.87
N TYR A 38 21.59 -25.76 -16.30
CA TYR A 38 22.27 -26.89 -15.64
C TYR A 38 22.37 -26.76 -14.11
N GLY A 39 21.71 -25.77 -13.50
CA GLY A 39 21.63 -25.64 -12.03
C GLY A 39 22.97 -25.44 -11.32
N LEU A 40 24.02 -25.07 -12.06
CA LEU A 40 25.36 -24.90 -11.52
C LEU A 40 25.51 -23.48 -10.96
N GLY A 41 25.30 -23.36 -9.65
CA GLY A 41 25.91 -22.29 -8.86
C GLY A 41 25.09 -21.01 -8.66
N ARG A 42 23.86 -21.13 -8.16
CA ARG A 42 23.31 -20.15 -7.21
C ARG A 42 22.64 -20.89 -6.07
N ARG A 43 23.44 -21.36 -5.11
CA ARG A 43 22.96 -21.35 -3.73
C ARG A 43 22.90 -19.87 -3.36
N ALA A 44 21.75 -19.24 -3.63
CA ALA A 44 21.37 -18.11 -2.79
C ALA A 44 21.56 -18.61 -1.35
N PHE A 45 22.18 -17.80 -0.49
CA PHE A 45 22.04 -18.00 0.95
C PHE A 45 20.55 -17.80 1.24
N ALA A 46 19.75 -18.83 0.99
CA ALA A 46 18.39 -18.88 1.43
C ALA A 46 18.50 -18.91 2.95
N VAL A 47 18.07 -17.82 3.59
CA VAL A 47 17.65 -17.89 4.99
C VAL A 47 16.70 -19.09 5.04
N PRO A 48 16.98 -20.12 5.86
CA PRO A 48 16.12 -21.30 5.92
C PRO A 48 14.69 -20.83 6.14
N ALA A 49 13.76 -21.35 5.34
CA ALA A 49 12.35 -20.98 5.44
C ALA A 49 11.90 -21.13 6.88
N ALA A 50 11.41 -20.03 7.48
CA ALA A 50 10.91 -20.09 8.83
C ALA A 50 9.70 -21.03 8.86
N PRO A 51 9.64 -22.01 9.79
CA PRO A 51 8.57 -22.99 9.85
C PRO A 51 7.19 -22.34 9.80
N GLY A 52 6.31 -22.83 8.92
CA GLY A 52 4.94 -22.32 8.77
C GLY A 52 4.79 -21.12 7.82
N LEU A 53 5.88 -20.56 7.29
CA LEU A 53 5.83 -19.53 6.25
C LEU A 53 6.01 -20.11 4.84
N SER A 54 5.46 -19.42 3.85
CA SER A 54 5.71 -19.70 2.44
C SER A 54 7.18 -19.38 2.12
N ASP A 55 7.91 -20.36 1.59
CA ASP A 55 9.29 -20.18 1.12
C ASP A 55 9.32 -19.47 -0.25
N PRO A 56 9.87 -18.24 -0.35
CA PRO A 56 9.96 -17.52 -1.62
C PRO A 56 10.84 -18.22 -2.68
N ALA A 57 11.72 -19.14 -2.27
CA ALA A 57 12.53 -19.93 -3.20
C ALA A 57 11.72 -21.01 -3.94
N LEU A 58 10.61 -21.45 -3.36
CA LEU A 58 9.73 -22.49 -3.92
C LEU A 58 8.59 -21.91 -4.77
N GLN A 59 8.39 -20.59 -4.75
CA GLN A 59 7.35 -19.92 -5.52
C GLN A 59 7.82 -19.65 -6.96
N PRO A 60 6.94 -19.82 -7.98
CA PRO A 60 7.28 -19.54 -9.36
C PRO A 60 7.51 -18.04 -9.54
N LYS A 61 8.61 -17.68 -10.22
CA LYS A 61 8.99 -16.27 -10.45
C LYS A 61 8.70 -15.90 -11.89
N PHE A 62 8.17 -14.70 -12.11
CA PHE A 62 7.94 -14.12 -13.44
C PHE A 62 6.96 -14.95 -14.31
N VAL A 63 5.94 -15.56 -13.70
CA VAL A 63 4.93 -16.37 -14.42
C VAL A 63 3.56 -15.68 -14.55
N GLU A 64 3.32 -14.62 -13.78
CA GLU A 64 2.10 -13.82 -13.85
C GLU A 64 2.41 -12.46 -14.47
N LEU A 65 1.45 -11.89 -15.20
CA LEU A 65 1.50 -10.50 -15.61
C LEU A 65 1.30 -9.61 -14.37
N ALA A 66 2.14 -8.59 -14.24
CA ALA A 66 1.94 -7.57 -13.22
C ALA A 66 0.65 -6.78 -13.56
N PRO A 67 -0.34 -6.72 -12.65
CA PRO A 67 -1.55 -5.93 -12.89
C PRO A 67 -1.19 -4.45 -13.02
N ASN A 68 -1.69 -3.80 -14.07
CA ASN A 68 -1.53 -2.36 -14.27
C ASN A 68 -2.68 -1.62 -13.55
N ALA A 69 -2.37 -0.86 -12.51
CA ALA A 69 -3.38 -0.09 -11.80
C ALA A 69 -3.90 1.12 -12.60
N LEU A 70 -3.27 1.50 -13.71
CA LEU A 70 -3.76 2.49 -14.67
C LEU A 70 -4.46 1.87 -15.88
N ASP A 71 -4.75 0.57 -15.87
CA ASP A 71 -5.54 -0.04 -16.93
C ASP A 71 -6.94 0.63 -16.97
N PRO A 72 -7.45 1.07 -18.14
CA PRO A 72 -8.75 1.71 -18.26
C PRO A 72 -9.91 0.88 -17.70
N GLY A 73 -9.78 -0.45 -17.68
CA GLY A 73 -10.75 -1.35 -17.08
C GLY A 73 -10.71 -1.39 -15.54
N PHE A 74 -9.64 -0.88 -14.92
CA PHE A 74 -9.43 -0.87 -13.48
C PHE A 74 -9.70 0.50 -12.83
N LEU A 75 -9.74 1.58 -13.62
CA LEU A 75 -10.11 2.91 -13.14
C LEU A 75 -11.55 2.93 -12.60
N PHE A 76 -11.81 3.77 -11.60
CA PHE A 76 -13.18 4.08 -11.23
C PHE A 76 -13.90 4.73 -12.42
N LYS A 77 -15.03 4.14 -12.81
CA LYS A 77 -15.94 4.77 -13.75
C LYS A 77 -16.60 5.93 -13.03
N ASP A 78 -16.33 7.15 -13.46
CA ASP A 78 -17.11 8.29 -13.03
C ASP A 78 -18.58 8.06 -13.43
N LEU A 79 -19.50 8.39 -12.53
CA LEU A 79 -20.93 8.25 -12.76
C LEU A 79 -21.52 9.37 -13.64
N ASN A 80 -20.69 10.24 -14.23
CA ASN A 80 -21.15 11.27 -15.15
C ASN A 80 -20.84 10.96 -16.62
N VAL A 81 -21.92 10.92 -17.39
CA VAL A 81 -22.00 10.52 -18.80
C VAL A 81 -21.81 11.75 -19.69
N ASN A 82 -21.08 11.59 -20.81
CA ASN A 82 -21.06 12.43 -22.06
C ASN A 82 -19.65 12.69 -22.65
N GLY A 83 -18.61 11.94 -22.26
CA GLY A 83 -17.31 11.99 -22.95
C GLY A 83 -16.45 13.23 -22.63
N GLY A 84 -16.80 13.99 -21.60
CA GLY A 84 -15.97 15.05 -21.01
C GLY A 84 -15.74 14.81 -19.51
N PRO A 85 -14.83 15.57 -18.86
CA PRO A 85 -14.58 15.46 -17.43
C PRO A 85 -15.87 15.64 -16.64
N ALA A 86 -16.09 14.78 -15.65
CA ALA A 86 -17.23 14.93 -14.76
C ALA A 86 -17.17 16.27 -14.04
N GLN A 87 -18.29 16.98 -14.05
CA GLN A 87 -18.39 18.28 -13.38
C GLN A 87 -18.43 18.14 -11.85
N LYS A 88 -18.73 16.94 -11.32
CA LYS A 88 -18.69 16.56 -9.91
C LYS A 88 -18.45 15.04 -9.77
N PRO A 89 -17.19 14.56 -9.80
CA PRO A 89 -16.89 13.16 -9.54
C PRO A 89 -17.49 12.77 -8.19
N ASN A 90 -18.44 11.83 -8.21
CA ASN A 90 -19.09 11.33 -7.01
C ASN A 90 -18.93 9.81 -6.99
N PHE A 91 -18.11 9.33 -6.07
CA PHE A 91 -17.78 7.93 -5.94
C PHE A 91 -18.33 7.40 -4.62
N SER A 92 -18.93 6.21 -4.64
CA SER A 92 -19.29 5.48 -3.42
C SER A 92 -18.49 4.18 -3.40
N LEU A 93 -17.47 4.16 -2.57
CA LEU A 93 -16.59 3.02 -2.38
C LEU A 93 -17.04 2.21 -1.17
N ARG A 94 -16.77 0.92 -1.24
CA ARG A 94 -16.97 -0.07 -0.19
C ARG A 94 -15.59 -0.53 0.28
N ILE A 95 -15.44 -0.64 1.59
CA ILE A 95 -14.25 -1.18 2.24
C ILE A 95 -14.66 -2.50 2.87
N ARG A 96 -14.20 -3.62 2.30
CA ARG A 96 -14.60 -4.95 2.78
C ARG A 96 -13.49 -5.97 2.62
N GLU A 97 -13.68 -7.11 3.28
CA GLU A 97 -12.87 -8.29 3.07
C GLU A 97 -13.15 -8.94 1.71
N THR A 98 -12.09 -9.41 1.06
CA THR A 98 -12.15 -10.20 -0.17
C THR A 98 -11.07 -11.29 -0.15
N VAL A 99 -11.04 -12.11 -1.19
CA VAL A 99 -10.04 -13.16 -1.38
C VAL A 99 -9.44 -13.03 -2.77
N GLN A 100 -8.12 -12.94 -2.85
CA GLN A 100 -7.37 -12.82 -4.10
C GLN A 100 -6.33 -13.93 -4.24
N GLN A 101 -5.94 -14.22 -5.49
CA GLN A 101 -4.77 -15.03 -5.78
C GLN A 101 -3.57 -14.09 -5.94
N THR A 102 -2.60 -14.20 -5.04
CA THR A 102 -1.42 -13.32 -4.96
C THR A 102 -0.22 -13.87 -5.72
N GLY A 103 -0.46 -14.83 -6.63
CA GLY A 103 0.59 -15.57 -7.35
C GLY A 103 1.13 -16.79 -6.61
N LEU A 104 0.85 -16.94 -5.31
CA LEU A 104 1.33 -18.05 -4.48
C LEU A 104 0.74 -19.41 -4.89
N ILE A 105 1.56 -20.45 -4.76
CA ILE A 105 1.18 -21.85 -4.91
C ILE A 105 1.58 -22.67 -3.67
N ASP A 106 0.89 -23.79 -3.46
CA ASP A 106 1.38 -24.86 -2.60
C ASP A 106 2.47 -25.62 -3.36
N PRO A 107 3.74 -25.59 -2.92
CA PRO A 107 4.85 -26.19 -3.64
C PRO A 107 4.77 -27.73 -3.72
N LYS A 108 3.94 -28.38 -2.89
CA LYS A 108 3.79 -29.84 -2.89
C LYS A 108 2.93 -30.36 -4.03
N ASN A 109 1.98 -29.55 -4.50
CA ASN A 109 0.98 -29.98 -5.50
C ASN A 109 0.71 -28.95 -6.62
N GLY A 110 1.34 -27.77 -6.58
CA GLY A 110 1.20 -26.71 -7.58
C GLY A 110 -0.12 -25.93 -7.51
N ARG A 111 -0.99 -26.18 -6.53
CA ARG A 111 -2.30 -25.52 -6.42
C ARG A 111 -2.12 -24.05 -6.06
N ARG A 112 -2.80 -23.16 -6.79
CA ARG A 112 -2.91 -21.73 -6.45
C ARG A 112 -3.50 -21.55 -5.05
N LEU A 113 -2.81 -20.78 -4.22
CA LEU A 113 -3.28 -20.39 -2.90
C LEU A 113 -4.13 -19.12 -3.00
N LYS A 114 -5.00 -18.95 -2.00
CA LYS A 114 -5.92 -17.83 -1.90
C LYS A 114 -5.58 -17.05 -0.64
N THR A 115 -5.42 -15.75 -0.78
CA THR A 115 -5.12 -14.84 0.32
C THR A 115 -6.34 -14.01 0.64
N LYS A 116 -6.73 -14.02 1.91
CA LYS A 116 -7.72 -13.09 2.44
C LYS A 116 -7.06 -11.72 2.61
N VAL A 117 -7.66 -10.70 2.01
CA VAL A 117 -7.19 -9.31 2.03
C VAL A 117 -8.38 -8.39 2.22
N TRP A 118 -8.11 -7.13 2.54
CA TRP A 118 -9.09 -6.06 2.48
C TRP A 118 -8.86 -5.22 1.24
N GLY A 119 -9.92 -4.58 0.76
CA GLY A 119 -9.83 -3.76 -0.44
C GLY A 119 -10.81 -2.61 -0.43
N TYR A 120 -10.44 -1.58 -1.19
CA TYR A 120 -11.31 -0.51 -1.65
C TYR A 120 -11.88 -0.87 -3.03
N GLY A 121 -13.12 -0.47 -3.31
CA GLY A 121 -13.69 -0.56 -4.66
C GLY A 121 -15.20 -0.29 -4.67
N ALA A 122 -15.81 -0.31 -5.86
CA ALA A 122 -17.24 -0.07 -6.02
C ALA A 122 -18.04 -1.39 -5.92
N ASP A 123 -18.42 -1.99 -7.05
CA ASP A 123 -19.15 -3.27 -7.09
C ASP A 123 -18.29 -4.42 -6.55
N THR A 124 -17.00 -4.39 -6.92
CA THR A 124 -15.96 -5.32 -6.48
C THR A 124 -14.90 -4.55 -5.72
N VAL A 125 -14.29 -5.20 -4.72
CA VAL A 125 -13.13 -4.62 -4.02
C VAL A 125 -11.90 -5.45 -4.33
N SER A 126 -10.76 -4.78 -4.34
CA SER A 126 -9.48 -5.39 -4.64
C SER A 126 -8.37 -4.79 -3.80
N TRP A 127 -7.28 -5.53 -3.76
CA TRP A 127 -5.96 -5.02 -3.45
C TRP A 127 -5.09 -5.07 -4.73
N PRO A 128 -4.40 -3.96 -5.09
CA PRO A 128 -4.69 -2.61 -4.61
C PRO A 128 -6.14 -2.20 -4.93
N GLY A 129 -6.63 -1.13 -4.30
CA GLY A 129 -7.92 -0.54 -4.61
C GLY A 129 -7.95 0.03 -6.03
N GLN A 130 -9.14 0.11 -6.62
CA GLN A 130 -9.33 0.72 -7.95
C GLN A 130 -8.78 2.15 -7.99
N THR A 131 -8.29 2.57 -9.16
CA THR A 131 -7.60 3.86 -9.29
C THR A 131 -8.56 4.99 -9.60
N PHE A 132 -8.43 6.11 -8.90
CA PHE A 132 -9.05 7.35 -9.34
C PHE A 132 -8.20 7.99 -10.43
N GLN A 133 -8.83 8.54 -11.45
CA GLN A 133 -8.19 9.45 -12.40
C GLN A 133 -9.09 10.66 -12.55
N VAL A 134 -8.58 11.83 -12.19
CA VAL A 134 -9.33 13.10 -12.25
C VAL A 134 -8.56 14.12 -13.07
N MET A 135 -9.26 15.15 -13.52
CA MET A 135 -8.65 16.30 -14.19
C MET A 135 -8.54 17.45 -13.17
N SER A 136 -7.41 18.14 -13.16
CA SER A 136 -7.17 19.37 -12.40
C SER A 136 -8.13 20.46 -12.88
N THR A 137 -8.47 21.38 -11.99
CA THR A 137 -9.27 22.58 -12.31
C THR A 137 -8.59 23.47 -13.35
N SER A 138 -7.24 23.49 -13.41
CA SER A 138 -6.49 24.22 -14.45
C SER A 138 -6.82 23.76 -15.87
N ALA A 139 -7.26 22.51 -16.00
CA ALA A 139 -7.58 21.84 -17.25
C ALA A 139 -9.09 21.61 -17.45
N GLY A 140 -9.93 22.34 -16.71
CA GLY A 140 -11.39 22.24 -16.81
C GLY A 140 -12.00 21.02 -16.11
N GLY A 141 -11.26 20.40 -15.18
CA GLY A 141 -11.81 19.42 -14.25
C GLY A 141 -12.70 20.04 -13.18
N ALA A 142 -13.38 19.19 -12.42
CA ALA A 142 -14.22 19.63 -11.30
C ALA A 142 -13.38 20.21 -10.15
N ASP A 143 -13.95 21.19 -9.43
CA ASP A 143 -13.33 21.78 -8.23
C ASP A 143 -12.99 20.74 -7.17
N GLU A 144 -13.91 19.78 -6.96
CA GLU A 144 -13.77 18.75 -5.95
C GLU A 144 -14.10 17.36 -6.49
N THR A 145 -13.43 16.36 -5.92
CA THR A 145 -13.85 14.96 -5.94
C THR A 145 -14.56 14.62 -4.64
N VAL A 146 -15.76 14.07 -4.74
CA VAL A 146 -16.56 13.65 -3.58
C VAL A 146 -16.54 12.13 -3.48
N VAL A 147 -16.12 11.59 -2.34
CA VAL A 147 -15.99 10.14 -2.13
C VAL A 147 -16.67 9.71 -0.85
N ARG A 148 -17.68 8.84 -0.97
CA ARG A 148 -18.26 8.10 0.16
C ARG A 148 -17.44 6.83 0.42
N TRP A 149 -16.84 6.74 1.60
CA TRP A 149 -16.09 5.60 2.10
C TRP A 149 -16.99 4.74 3.01
N ALA A 150 -17.61 3.69 2.47
CA ALA A 150 -18.48 2.81 3.25
C ALA A 150 -17.66 1.69 3.93
N ASN A 151 -17.43 1.81 5.24
CA ASN A 151 -16.78 0.76 6.03
C ASN A 151 -17.73 -0.44 6.24
N GLU A 152 -17.39 -1.58 5.65
CA GLU A 152 -18.14 -2.85 5.79
C GLU A 152 -17.30 -3.93 6.48
N LEU A 153 -16.22 -3.56 7.18
CA LEU A 153 -15.34 -4.48 7.91
C LEU A 153 -15.97 -4.93 9.24
N GLN A 154 -17.12 -5.60 9.17
CA GLN A 154 -17.86 -6.13 10.32
C GLN A 154 -17.24 -7.41 10.94
N GLY A 155 -16.00 -7.74 10.56
CA GLY A 155 -15.29 -8.88 11.11
C GLY A 155 -15.13 -8.76 12.63
N LYS A 156 -15.36 -9.86 13.37
CA LYS A 156 -15.22 -9.91 14.84
C LYS A 156 -13.76 -9.93 15.32
N LYS A 157 -12.81 -9.87 14.39
CA LYS A 157 -11.37 -9.79 14.59
C LYS A 157 -10.72 -9.10 13.39
N HIS A 158 -9.58 -8.48 13.64
CA HIS A 158 -8.70 -8.00 12.57
C HIS A 158 -8.04 -9.19 11.85
N LEU A 159 -7.60 -9.03 10.59
CA LEU A 159 -6.86 -10.10 9.86
C LEU A 159 -5.50 -10.40 10.51
N LEU A 160 -4.88 -9.34 10.99
CA LEU A 160 -3.55 -9.31 11.59
C LEU A 160 -3.64 -9.03 13.10
N PRO A 161 -2.61 -9.39 13.90
CA PRO A 161 -2.60 -9.13 15.34
C PRO A 161 -2.62 -7.63 15.67
N VAL A 162 -3.58 -7.21 16.51
CA VAL A 162 -3.67 -5.83 17.02
C VAL A 162 -3.02 -5.79 18.40
N ASP A 163 -2.04 -4.90 18.58
CA ASP A 163 -1.48 -4.58 19.89
C ASP A 163 -2.40 -3.60 20.61
N THR A 164 -3.12 -4.10 21.61
CA THR A 164 -4.06 -3.30 22.41
C THR A 164 -3.38 -2.46 23.50
N ASN A 165 -2.07 -2.63 23.71
CA ASN A 165 -1.30 -1.80 24.64
C ASN A 165 -0.85 -0.48 24.00
N LEU A 166 -0.94 -0.35 22.68
CA LEU A 166 -0.64 0.90 21.97
C LEU A 166 -1.75 1.95 22.18
N HIS A 167 -1.40 3.18 21.85
CA HIS A 167 -2.40 4.21 21.59
C HIS A 167 -3.08 3.94 20.24
N TRP A 168 -4.34 3.50 20.26
CA TRP A 168 -5.13 3.14 19.08
C TRP A 168 -6.60 3.50 19.27
N CYS A 169 -7.40 3.38 18.20
CA CYS A 169 -8.81 3.81 18.16
C CYS A 169 -9.63 3.42 19.40
N TYR A 170 -9.53 2.18 19.91
CA TYR A 170 -10.28 1.71 21.07
C TYR A 170 -9.46 1.62 22.36
N SER A 171 -8.34 2.35 22.47
CA SER A 171 -7.62 2.52 23.74
C SER A 171 -7.69 3.93 24.34
N LEU A 172 -8.37 4.87 23.68
CA LEU A 172 -8.51 6.25 24.17
C LEU A 172 -9.25 6.29 25.51
N HIS A 173 -8.59 6.82 26.54
CA HIS A 173 -9.19 7.03 27.86
C HIS A 173 -10.06 8.29 27.85
N GLY A 174 -11.19 8.31 28.58
CA GLY A 174 -12.07 9.49 28.62
C GLY A 174 -11.36 10.77 29.06
N ALA A 175 -10.49 10.67 30.07
CA ALA A 175 -9.62 11.77 30.51
C ALA A 175 -8.62 12.31 29.45
N SER A 176 -8.33 11.57 28.38
CA SER A 176 -7.37 11.97 27.34
C SER A 176 -7.99 12.11 25.94
N SER A 177 -9.17 11.54 25.69
CA SER A 177 -9.91 11.72 24.45
C SER A 177 -10.43 13.16 24.34
N ALA A 178 -10.36 13.77 23.16
CA ALA A 178 -10.77 15.16 22.97
C ALA A 178 -12.23 15.44 23.39
N ASN A 179 -13.14 14.48 23.23
CA ASN A 179 -14.56 14.60 23.58
C ASN A 179 -14.94 14.01 24.95
N GLY A 180 -13.98 13.55 25.75
CA GLY A 180 -14.24 12.96 27.07
C GLY A 180 -14.78 11.51 27.06
N VAL A 181 -14.99 10.89 25.89
CA VAL A 181 -15.52 9.52 25.77
C VAL A 181 -14.44 8.48 26.06
N ASP A 182 -14.74 7.51 26.92
CA ASP A 182 -13.86 6.38 27.15
C ASP A 182 -14.04 5.32 26.04
N TYR A 183 -13.13 5.27 25.07
CA TYR A 183 -13.23 4.37 23.92
C TYR A 183 -12.88 2.91 24.26
N ARG A 184 -12.34 2.64 25.46
CA ARG A 184 -12.03 1.28 25.91
C ARG A 184 -13.28 0.42 26.15
N GLN A 185 -14.46 1.03 26.15
CA GLN A 185 -15.74 0.33 26.16
C GLN A 185 -16.05 -0.39 24.83
N PHE A 186 -15.39 0.03 23.74
CA PHE A 186 -15.55 -0.52 22.39
C PHE A 186 -14.53 -1.63 22.11
N SER A 187 -14.81 -2.45 21.10
CA SER A 187 -13.88 -3.51 20.68
C SER A 187 -14.17 -3.95 19.26
N ILE A 188 -13.17 -4.48 18.54
CA ILE A 188 -13.38 -5.04 17.20
C ILE A 188 -14.44 -6.13 17.19
N LYS A 189 -14.49 -6.96 18.25
CA LYS A 189 -15.47 -8.04 18.37
C LYS A 189 -16.92 -7.55 18.38
N LYS A 190 -17.17 -6.36 18.93
CA LYS A 190 -18.52 -5.78 19.07
C LYS A 190 -18.83 -4.78 17.96
N ASN A 191 -17.85 -3.98 17.59
CA ASN A 191 -18.03 -2.77 16.78
C ASN A 191 -17.38 -2.85 15.41
N GLY A 192 -16.62 -3.92 15.10
CA GLY A 192 -15.89 -4.04 13.83
C GLY A 192 -14.58 -3.26 13.80
N VAL A 193 -13.94 -3.23 12.64
CA VAL A 193 -12.61 -2.60 12.48
C VAL A 193 -12.76 -1.13 12.12
N PRO A 194 -12.20 -0.19 12.90
CA PRO A 194 -12.24 1.22 12.55
C PRO A 194 -11.31 1.54 11.37
N ILE A 195 -11.75 2.49 10.54
CA ILE A 195 -10.98 3.03 9.41
C ILE A 195 -11.00 4.56 9.42
N ILE A 196 -10.07 5.18 8.70
CA ILE A 196 -10.16 6.55 8.21
C ILE A 196 -9.29 6.67 6.97
N THR A 197 -9.85 7.11 5.84
CA THR A 197 -9.08 7.16 4.59
C THR A 197 -8.40 8.51 4.45
N HIS A 198 -7.10 8.50 4.19
CA HIS A 198 -6.27 9.67 3.87
C HIS A 198 -5.97 9.67 2.37
N LEU A 199 -6.05 10.84 1.72
CA LEU A 199 -5.54 11.06 0.37
C LEU A 199 -4.16 11.70 0.46
N HIS A 200 -3.13 10.89 0.35
CA HIS A 200 -1.74 11.34 0.43
C HIS A 200 -1.35 12.16 -0.79
N GLY A 201 -0.87 13.38 -0.54
CA GLY A 201 -0.57 14.39 -1.56
C GLY A 201 -1.80 15.19 -2.01
N GLY A 202 -2.98 14.90 -1.47
CA GLY A 202 -4.21 15.65 -1.75
C GLY A 202 -4.26 17.00 -1.03
N ASN A 203 -5.15 17.86 -1.49
CA ASN A 203 -5.55 19.07 -0.79
C ASN A 203 -6.99 18.90 -0.31
N SER A 204 -7.22 18.99 0.99
CA SER A 204 -8.55 18.82 1.57
C SER A 204 -8.69 19.57 2.89
N ASP A 205 -9.93 19.84 3.30
CA ASP A 205 -10.20 20.35 4.63
C ASP A 205 -9.86 19.29 5.69
N PHE A 206 -9.51 19.72 6.90
CA PHE A 206 -8.97 18.86 7.96
C PHE A 206 -9.86 17.64 8.31
N GLN A 207 -11.18 17.76 8.21
CA GLN A 207 -12.13 16.68 8.47
C GLN A 207 -12.18 15.62 7.35
N PHE A 208 -11.63 15.92 6.17
CA PHE A 208 -11.57 15.02 5.00
C PHE A 208 -10.15 14.52 4.72
N ASP A 209 -9.15 15.09 5.38
CA ASP A 209 -7.74 14.71 5.21
C ASP A 209 -7.42 13.34 5.80
N GLY A 210 -8.27 12.81 6.67
CA GLY A 210 -8.08 11.49 7.26
C GLY A 210 -7.17 11.49 8.48
N ASN A 211 -7.24 12.55 9.29
CA ASN A 211 -6.59 12.59 10.59
C ASN A 211 -6.99 11.35 11.44
N PRO A 212 -6.03 10.67 12.10
CA PRO A 212 -6.26 9.41 12.82
C PRO A 212 -7.41 9.41 13.82
N GLU A 213 -7.69 10.53 14.48
CA GLU A 213 -8.76 10.64 15.49
C GLU A 213 -10.15 10.94 14.89
N PHE A 214 -10.26 11.00 13.56
CA PHE A 214 -11.53 10.95 12.82
C PHE A 214 -11.94 9.53 12.42
N PHE A 215 -11.31 8.49 12.99
CA PHE A 215 -11.67 7.10 12.71
C PHE A 215 -13.17 6.81 12.88
N TYR A 216 -13.67 5.81 12.17
CA TYR A 216 -15.02 5.32 12.36
C TYR A 216 -15.12 3.81 12.08
N SER A 217 -15.94 3.13 12.87
CA SER A 217 -16.23 1.72 12.71
C SER A 217 -17.21 1.48 11.55
N PRO A 218 -17.50 0.22 11.17
CA PRO A 218 -18.56 -0.09 10.23
C PRO A 218 -19.85 0.64 10.57
N ASP A 219 -20.50 1.13 9.51
CA ASP A 219 -21.74 1.91 9.59
C ASP A 219 -21.68 3.20 10.45
N GLY A 220 -20.49 3.59 10.90
CA GLY A 220 -20.28 4.73 11.78
C GLY A 220 -20.81 4.52 13.20
N GLU A 221 -20.92 3.28 13.69
CA GLU A 221 -21.41 2.99 15.05
C GLU A 221 -20.54 3.63 16.14
N VAL A 222 -19.22 3.55 15.98
CA VAL A 222 -18.24 4.23 16.82
C VAL A 222 -17.49 5.25 15.96
N LYS A 223 -17.40 6.48 16.46
CA LYS A 223 -16.79 7.62 15.76
C LYS A 223 -15.69 8.20 16.64
N GLY A 224 -14.55 8.50 16.06
CA GLY A 224 -13.42 9.10 16.73
C GLY A 224 -13.75 10.50 17.28
N PRO A 225 -13.00 10.96 18.29
CA PRO A 225 -13.40 12.09 19.12
C PRO A 225 -13.43 13.43 18.37
N GLN A 226 -12.70 13.55 17.26
CA GLN A 226 -12.62 14.81 16.52
C GLN A 226 -13.91 15.16 15.78
N TRP A 227 -14.79 14.19 15.50
CA TRP A 227 -16.07 14.44 14.84
C TRP A 227 -17.00 15.36 15.65
N ASP A 228 -16.86 15.40 16.98
CA ASP A 228 -17.70 16.26 17.84
C ASP A 228 -17.36 17.75 17.71
N PHE A 229 -16.21 18.08 17.11
CA PHE A 229 -15.73 19.44 16.91
C PHE A 229 -15.89 19.93 15.46
N VAL A 230 -16.53 19.13 14.60
CA VAL A 230 -16.84 19.48 13.21
C VAL A 230 -18.31 19.88 13.10
N GLU A 231 -18.58 21.00 12.45
CA GLU A 231 -19.96 21.42 12.16
C GLU A 231 -20.66 20.37 11.29
N GLY A 232 -21.86 19.93 11.70
CA GLY A 232 -22.58 18.82 11.06
C GLY A 232 -22.15 17.42 11.51
N GLY A 233 -21.06 17.33 12.28
CA GLY A 233 -20.59 16.10 12.90
C GLY A 233 -20.03 15.07 11.92
N PHE A 234 -20.21 13.80 12.26
CA PHE A 234 -19.68 12.68 11.47
C PHE A 234 -20.22 12.62 10.04
N THR A 235 -19.30 12.44 9.10
CA THR A 235 -19.58 12.05 7.72
C THR A 235 -18.55 11.03 7.26
N ASN A 236 -18.95 10.12 6.38
CA ASN A 236 -18.03 9.26 5.62
C ASN A 236 -17.97 9.66 4.13
N THR A 237 -18.50 10.82 3.78
CA THR A 237 -18.45 11.41 2.43
C THR A 237 -17.46 12.57 2.43
N PHE A 238 -16.29 12.33 1.85
CA PHE A 238 -15.12 13.19 1.89
C PHE A 238 -15.02 14.03 0.62
N ARG A 239 -14.36 15.19 0.72
CA ARG A 239 -14.17 16.14 -0.37
C ARG A 239 -12.69 16.41 -0.55
N TYR A 240 -12.21 16.24 -1.78
CA TYR A 240 -10.82 16.47 -2.14
C TYR A 240 -10.77 17.55 -3.21
N ASN A 241 -10.04 18.63 -2.96
CA ASN A 241 -9.84 19.71 -3.90
C ASN A 241 -8.90 19.25 -5.02
N ASN A 242 -9.36 19.33 -6.27
CA ASN A 242 -8.58 18.91 -7.43
C ASN A 242 -7.67 20.03 -7.98
N ALA A 243 -7.63 21.21 -7.35
CA ALA A 243 -6.69 22.28 -7.67
C ALA A 243 -5.28 21.96 -7.14
N VAL A 244 -4.73 20.85 -7.61
CA VAL A 244 -3.36 20.38 -7.33
C VAL A 244 -2.65 20.08 -8.67
N PRO A 245 -1.31 20.16 -8.73
CA PRO A 245 -0.58 19.82 -9.95
C PRO A 245 -0.83 18.38 -10.42
N ALA A 246 -0.72 18.13 -11.73
CA ALA A 246 -0.77 16.78 -12.25
C ALA A 246 0.30 15.88 -11.61
N GLY A 247 -0.08 14.64 -11.30
CA GLY A 247 0.79 13.72 -10.61
C GLY A 247 0.07 12.49 -10.06
N ASN A 248 0.88 11.63 -9.45
CA ASN A 248 0.42 10.43 -8.76
C ASN A 248 0.27 10.71 -7.26
N LEU A 249 -0.96 10.73 -6.80
CA LEU A 249 -1.35 10.68 -5.40
C LEU A 249 -1.81 9.25 -5.08
N TRP A 250 -2.07 8.96 -3.81
CA TRP A 250 -2.59 7.66 -3.41
C TRP A 250 -3.44 7.80 -2.17
N TYR A 251 -4.42 6.92 -2.02
CA TYR A 251 -5.30 6.89 -0.87
C TYR A 251 -5.06 5.62 -0.08
N HIS A 252 -5.11 5.73 1.25
CA HIS A 252 -4.89 4.59 2.14
C HIS A 252 -5.57 4.80 3.48
N ASP A 253 -5.71 3.72 4.25
CA ASP A 253 -6.20 3.84 5.63
C ASP A 253 -5.17 4.52 6.53
N HIS A 254 -5.64 5.29 7.51
CA HIS A 254 -4.84 6.09 8.43
C HIS A 254 -5.35 5.99 9.89
N ALA A 255 -6.03 4.89 10.24
CA ALA A 255 -6.69 4.74 11.53
C ALA A 255 -5.69 4.66 12.70
N LEU A 256 -6.01 5.39 13.75
CA LEU A 256 -5.14 5.57 14.92
C LEU A 256 -4.61 4.24 15.47
N GLY A 257 -3.28 4.13 15.50
CA GLY A 257 -2.55 2.98 16.07
C GLY A 257 -2.65 1.68 15.26
N ILE A 258 -3.39 1.64 14.14
CA ILE A 258 -3.55 0.45 13.31
C ILE A 258 -3.37 0.68 11.80
N THR A 259 -2.96 1.88 11.36
CA THR A 259 -2.56 2.19 9.96
C THR A 259 -1.72 1.08 9.34
N ARG A 260 -0.62 0.69 10.00
CA ARG A 260 0.27 -0.39 9.55
C ARG A 260 -0.46 -1.70 9.23
N LEU A 261 -1.49 -2.04 10.02
CA LEU A 261 -2.22 -3.30 9.89
C LEU A 261 -3.29 -3.21 8.80
N ASN A 262 -4.02 -2.10 8.76
CA ASN A 262 -5.07 -1.85 7.77
C ASN A 262 -4.49 -1.75 6.36
N VAL A 263 -3.36 -1.05 6.20
CA VAL A 263 -2.66 -0.95 4.91
C VAL A 263 -1.99 -2.28 4.53
N TYR A 264 -1.38 -2.99 5.48
CA TYR A 264 -0.81 -4.32 5.22
C TYR A 264 -1.88 -5.32 4.76
N ALA A 265 -3.09 -5.22 5.33
CA ALA A 265 -4.25 -6.00 4.92
C ALA A 265 -4.74 -5.70 3.49
N GLY A 266 -4.39 -4.54 2.92
CA GLY A 266 -4.63 -4.21 1.51
C GLY A 266 -5.31 -2.85 1.25
N LEU A 267 -5.58 -2.05 2.29
CA LEU A 267 -6.25 -0.76 2.17
C LEU A 267 -5.32 0.34 1.63
N ALA A 268 -5.01 0.27 0.34
CA ALA A 268 -4.34 1.33 -0.43
C ALA A 268 -4.72 1.28 -1.91
N GLY A 269 -4.76 2.42 -2.59
CA GLY A 269 -4.99 2.53 -4.04
C GLY A 269 -4.49 3.85 -4.60
N PHE A 270 -4.43 3.98 -5.92
CA PHE A 270 -3.89 5.16 -6.59
C PHE A 270 -4.94 6.24 -6.85
N TYR A 271 -4.46 7.49 -6.92
CA TYR A 271 -5.23 8.66 -7.29
C TYR A 271 -4.41 9.51 -8.25
N PHE A 272 -4.72 9.48 -9.55
CA PHE A 272 -4.02 10.28 -10.54
C PHE A 272 -4.74 11.59 -10.83
N VAL A 273 -3.99 12.69 -10.80
CA VAL A 273 -4.43 14.00 -11.27
C VAL A 273 -3.80 14.25 -12.62
N ARG A 274 -4.62 14.56 -13.62
CA ARG A 274 -4.21 14.97 -14.97
C ARG A 274 -4.40 16.47 -15.12
N ASP A 275 -3.70 17.08 -16.06
CA ASP A 275 -3.86 18.50 -16.38
C ASP A 275 -3.82 18.74 -17.90
N GLU A 276 -3.70 20.00 -18.30
CA GLU A 276 -3.67 20.40 -19.70
C GLU A 276 -2.40 19.95 -20.43
N PHE A 277 -1.33 19.57 -19.72
CA PHE A 277 -0.04 19.12 -20.25
C PHE A 277 0.10 17.60 -20.19
N ASP A 278 -0.09 17.00 -19.02
CA ASP A 278 -0.19 15.55 -18.81
C ASP A 278 -1.66 15.14 -18.73
N THR A 279 -2.26 14.96 -19.89
CA THR A 279 -3.67 14.58 -20.01
C THR A 279 -3.89 13.08 -19.76
N GLY A 280 -2.81 12.27 -19.68
CA GLY A 280 -2.88 10.80 -19.68
C GLY A 280 -3.35 10.19 -21.01
N LEU A 281 -3.50 10.98 -22.09
CA LEU A 281 -3.94 10.52 -23.40
C LEU A 281 -2.81 10.53 -24.44
N PRO A 282 -2.89 9.69 -25.49
CA PRO A 282 -1.97 9.78 -26.63
C PRO A 282 -1.99 11.18 -27.25
N GLY A 283 -0.80 11.75 -27.50
CA GLY A 283 -0.67 13.09 -28.07
C GLY A 283 -0.85 14.24 -27.07
N ASN A 284 -0.78 13.96 -25.76
CA ASN A 284 -0.69 15.01 -24.74
C ASN A 284 0.45 16.01 -25.05
N PRO A 285 0.35 17.29 -24.65
CA PRO A 285 1.35 18.31 -24.98
C PRO A 285 2.78 18.02 -24.55
N LEU A 286 2.99 17.18 -23.53
CA LEU A 286 4.32 16.75 -23.10
C LEU A 286 4.93 15.64 -23.97
N GLY A 287 4.13 15.00 -24.83
CA GLY A 287 4.55 13.85 -25.62
C GLY A 287 4.89 12.63 -24.77
N LEU A 288 4.39 12.56 -23.53
CA LEU A 288 4.63 11.43 -22.63
C LEU A 288 3.89 10.18 -23.11
N PRO A 289 4.41 8.97 -22.81
CA PRO A 289 3.67 7.74 -23.05
C PRO A 289 2.31 7.77 -22.35
N ALA A 290 1.28 7.31 -23.05
CA ALA A 290 -0.07 7.07 -22.51
C ALA A 290 -0.40 5.59 -22.62
N PHE A 291 -1.55 5.14 -22.11
CA PHE A 291 -2.01 3.76 -22.28
C PHE A 291 -1.87 3.28 -23.74
N PRO A 292 -1.29 2.10 -24.00
CA PRO A 292 -0.94 1.03 -23.06
C PRO A 292 0.49 1.09 -22.48
N TYR A 293 1.19 2.22 -22.60
CA TYR A 293 2.60 2.36 -22.20
C TYR A 293 2.80 3.05 -20.85
N GLU A 294 1.80 3.79 -20.36
CA GLU A 294 1.78 4.31 -18.98
C GLU A 294 1.20 3.25 -18.04
N LEU A 295 2.00 2.82 -17.06
CA LEU A 295 1.69 1.72 -16.16
C LEU A 295 1.90 2.19 -14.71
N ALA A 296 0.99 1.81 -13.81
CA ALA A 296 1.11 2.07 -12.37
C ALA A 296 1.22 0.75 -11.59
N TYR A 297 2.23 0.67 -10.72
CA TYR A 297 2.53 -0.51 -9.92
C TYR A 297 2.68 -0.13 -8.45
N ALA A 298 1.86 -0.74 -7.60
CA ALA A 298 2.05 -0.67 -6.15
C ALA A 298 3.09 -1.71 -5.72
N ILE A 299 4.17 -1.27 -5.09
CA ILE A 299 5.22 -2.14 -4.56
C ILE A 299 4.96 -2.31 -3.08
N GLN A 300 4.69 -3.55 -2.67
CA GLN A 300 4.30 -3.87 -1.30
C GLN A 300 4.88 -5.23 -0.92
N ASP A 301 5.80 -5.22 0.03
CA ASP A 301 6.38 -6.42 0.60
C ASP A 301 5.46 -7.04 1.65
N ARG A 302 5.34 -8.36 1.62
CA ARG A 302 4.45 -9.13 2.49
C ARG A 302 5.08 -10.46 2.80
N MET A 303 4.81 -10.94 4.01
CA MET A 303 5.03 -12.31 4.43
C MET A 303 3.72 -13.09 4.35
N PHE A 304 3.82 -14.37 4.00
CA PHE A 304 2.68 -15.27 3.89
C PHE A 304 2.94 -16.55 4.64
N THR A 305 1.90 -17.12 5.22
CA THR A 305 1.93 -18.49 5.74
C THR A 305 2.07 -19.49 4.59
N ASP A 306 2.46 -20.73 4.88
CA ASP A 306 2.49 -21.83 3.90
C ASP A 306 1.10 -22.19 3.31
N LYS A 307 0.03 -21.61 3.88
CA LYS A 307 -1.35 -21.70 3.40
C LYS A 307 -1.78 -20.50 2.56
N GLY A 308 -0.92 -19.49 2.39
CA GLY A 308 -1.18 -18.29 1.60
C GLY A 308 -1.94 -17.19 2.36
N GLU A 309 -2.03 -17.27 3.68
CA GLU A 309 -2.60 -16.20 4.51
C GLU A 309 -1.55 -15.12 4.76
N LEU A 310 -1.96 -13.85 4.92
CA LEU A 310 -1.05 -12.79 5.33
C LEU A 310 -0.47 -13.12 6.70
N PHE A 311 0.85 -12.98 6.82
CA PHE A 311 1.56 -13.13 8.08
C PHE A 311 2.16 -11.78 8.49
N TYR A 312 2.09 -11.44 9.76
CA TYR A 312 2.68 -10.24 10.34
C TYR A 312 3.28 -10.64 11.69
N PRO A 313 4.62 -10.62 11.84
CA PRO A 313 5.27 -10.99 13.08
C PRO A 313 4.74 -10.14 14.22
N ALA A 314 4.29 -10.76 15.30
CA ALA A 314 3.72 -10.01 16.41
C ALA A 314 4.09 -10.58 17.77
N PHE A 315 4.30 -11.88 17.91
CA PHE A 315 4.49 -12.53 19.22
C PHE A 315 5.87 -13.19 19.34
N PRO A 316 6.42 -13.34 20.57
CA PRO A 316 7.60 -14.16 20.77
C PRO A 316 7.44 -15.57 20.22
N GLY A 317 8.46 -16.03 19.49
CA GLY A 317 8.43 -17.32 18.78
C GLY A 317 7.88 -17.24 17.35
N ASP A 318 7.29 -16.11 16.95
CA ASP A 318 7.02 -15.86 15.54
C ASP A 318 8.34 -15.74 14.75
N PRO A 319 8.38 -16.24 13.51
CA PRO A 319 9.43 -15.93 12.56
C PRO A 319 9.76 -14.44 12.52
N PHE A 320 11.05 -14.11 12.60
CA PHE A 320 11.59 -12.74 12.52
C PHE A 320 11.14 -11.79 13.65
N TYR A 321 10.42 -12.27 14.67
CA TYR A 321 10.05 -11.42 15.82
C TYR A 321 11.28 -10.81 16.48
N ASP A 322 12.31 -11.62 16.73
CA ASP A 322 13.54 -11.14 17.35
C ASP A 322 14.27 -10.16 16.42
N ASP A 323 14.28 -10.37 15.11
CA ASP A 323 14.98 -9.49 14.17
C ASP A 323 14.36 -8.09 14.14
N PHE A 324 13.04 -7.99 14.18
CA PHE A 324 12.36 -6.71 14.01
C PHE A 324 11.93 -6.02 15.33
N ILE A 325 11.83 -6.77 16.43
CA ILE A 325 11.35 -6.23 17.71
C ILE A 325 12.50 -6.14 18.71
N THR A 326 12.97 -7.28 19.21
CA THR A 326 13.92 -7.31 20.34
C THR A 326 15.34 -6.99 19.90
N GLY A 327 15.70 -7.36 18.67
CA GLY A 327 16.99 -7.11 18.01
C GLY A 327 17.27 -5.64 17.73
N GLU A 328 16.21 -4.83 17.61
CA GLU A 328 16.28 -3.36 17.51
C GLU A 328 16.39 -2.68 18.89
N GLY A 329 16.61 -3.46 19.95
CA GLY A 329 16.83 -2.95 21.31
C GLY A 329 15.56 -2.61 22.08
N ALA A 330 14.38 -3.02 21.59
CA ALA A 330 13.13 -2.83 22.32
C ALA A 330 13.10 -3.71 23.58
N ILE A 331 12.88 -3.08 24.74
CA ILE A 331 12.63 -3.77 26.01
C ILE A 331 11.12 -3.78 26.23
N LEU A 332 10.52 -4.97 26.34
CA LEU A 332 9.10 -5.14 26.60
C LEU A 332 8.87 -5.49 28.07
N PRO A 333 8.38 -4.55 28.91
CA PRO A 333 8.14 -4.82 30.31
C PRO A 333 7.08 -5.94 30.48
N PRO A 334 7.35 -6.99 31.26
CA PRO A 334 6.44 -8.14 31.39
C PRO A 334 5.05 -7.79 31.97
N ASP A 335 4.94 -6.68 32.69
CA ASP A 335 3.70 -6.16 33.25
C ASP A 335 2.79 -5.51 32.18
N LEU A 336 3.39 -4.92 31.15
CA LEU A 336 2.68 -4.33 30.00
C LEU A 336 2.52 -5.33 28.85
N PHE A 337 3.47 -6.24 28.69
CA PHE A 337 3.49 -7.27 27.64
C PHE A 337 3.62 -8.66 28.25
N PRO A 338 2.58 -9.17 28.95
CA PRO A 338 2.61 -10.50 29.51
C PRO A 338 2.75 -11.54 28.39
N GLY A 339 3.85 -12.30 28.41
CA GLY A 339 4.19 -13.25 27.33
C GLY A 339 4.71 -12.58 26.05
N GLY A 340 5.19 -11.34 26.14
CA GLY A 340 5.81 -10.56 25.07
C GLY A 340 4.87 -9.90 24.06
N GLY A 341 3.56 -10.22 24.11
CA GLY A 341 2.45 -9.51 23.44
C GLY A 341 2.58 -9.34 21.91
N PRO A 342 1.49 -8.98 21.20
CA PRO A 342 1.65 -8.35 19.91
C PRO A 342 2.35 -7.01 20.15
N THR A 343 3.39 -6.68 19.40
CA THR A 343 4.04 -5.37 19.52
C THR A 343 4.23 -4.74 18.15
N ALA A 344 4.50 -3.43 18.12
CA ALA A 344 4.65 -2.69 16.89
C ALA A 344 5.98 -3.03 16.23
N LEU A 345 5.92 -3.67 15.06
CA LEU A 345 6.99 -3.54 14.09
C LEU A 345 6.95 -2.10 13.56
N ALA A 346 8.12 -1.48 13.46
CA ALA A 346 8.25 -0.30 12.61
C ALA A 346 7.74 -0.66 11.19
N GLU A 347 7.09 0.31 10.60
CA GLU A 347 6.11 0.18 9.54
C GLU A 347 6.65 -0.46 8.25
N PHE A 348 5.92 -1.41 7.66
CA PHE A 348 6.14 -1.80 6.25
C PHE A 348 5.54 -0.74 5.31
N PHE A 349 6.17 0.44 5.29
CA PHE A 349 6.13 1.35 4.15
C PHE A 349 7.54 1.46 3.59
N GLY A 350 8.06 0.35 3.05
CA GLY A 350 9.32 0.37 2.33
C GLY A 350 10.46 0.99 3.12
N ASP A 351 10.94 0.31 4.16
CA ASP A 351 12.26 0.62 4.73
C ASP A 351 13.37 0.51 3.67
N HIS A 352 13.09 -0.12 2.52
CA HIS A 352 13.86 -0.02 1.29
C HIS A 352 12.94 0.37 0.11
N MET A 353 13.03 1.62 -0.36
CA MET A 353 12.84 1.98 -1.77
C MET A 353 14.19 2.01 -2.49
#